data_AF-A0AAP2YYV0-F1
#
_entry.id   AF-A0AAP2YYV0-F1
#
_cell.length_a   1.000
_cell.length_b   1.000
_cell.length_c   1.000
_cell.angle_alpha   90.00
_cell.angle_beta   90.00
_cell.angle_gamma   90.00
#
_symmetry.space_group_name_H-M   'P 1'
#
loop_
_entity.id
_entity.type
_entity.pdbx_description
1 polymer ?
#
loop_
_entity_poly.entity_id
_entity_poly.type
_entity_poly.pdbx_seq_one_letter_code
_entity_poly.pdbx_strand_id
1 'polypeptide(L)'
;MGSDNSAGIPPEERSSDLGAPDVMTMRSIRDLFVREEPLVETSQFDSVLDPQEIRVSFTDGIGDAEWCRVDITWYKSGAYRFHYVDERDVNWRFDNHPNPHSPTCHFHRPPDAPPETAEQSCIEVDEPRLVARAVLKLWRRAYEMDDLDILNTATNPP
;
A
#
# COMPACT_ATOMS: atom_id res chain seq x y z
N MET A 1 -19.46 -1.28 6.54
CA MET A 1 -19.54 0.11 6.04
C MET A 1 -18.42 0.27 5.01
N GLY A 2 -18.57 1.16 4.03
CA GLY A 2 -17.90 1.01 2.73
C GLY A 2 -16.38 0.93 2.81
N SER A 3 -15.82 -0.24 2.47
CA SER A 3 -14.47 -0.34 1.95
C SER A 3 -14.38 0.63 0.77
N ASP A 4 -13.45 1.58 0.84
CA ASP A 4 -13.21 2.48 -0.27
C ASP A 4 -12.84 1.64 -1.50
N ASN A 5 -13.78 1.58 -2.44
CA ASN A 5 -13.68 0.80 -3.67
C ASN A 5 -12.96 1.61 -4.77
N SER A 6 -12.41 2.78 -4.43
CA SER A 6 -11.65 3.58 -5.39
C SER A 6 -10.29 2.95 -5.64
N ALA A 7 -10.02 2.56 -6.89
CA ALA A 7 -8.71 2.10 -7.32
C ALA A 7 -7.73 3.28 -7.37
N GLY A 8 -6.55 3.13 -6.77
CA GLY A 8 -5.50 4.16 -6.71
C GLY A 8 -5.77 5.34 -5.79
N ILE A 9 -4.94 6.40 -5.86
CA ILE A 9 -5.08 7.60 -5.02
C ILE A 9 -6.48 8.21 -5.24
N PRO A 10 -7.22 8.69 -4.22
CA PRO A 10 -8.56 9.24 -4.42
C PRO A 10 -8.58 10.41 -5.43
N PRO A 11 -9.56 10.53 -6.34
CA PRO A 11 -9.58 11.57 -7.38
C PRO A 11 -9.40 13.01 -6.88
N GLU A 12 -9.93 13.32 -5.70
CA GLU A 12 -9.80 14.59 -4.99
C GLU A 12 -8.35 14.91 -4.57
N GLU A 13 -7.53 13.88 -4.40
CA GLU A 13 -6.11 13.95 -4.05
C GLU A 13 -5.19 13.78 -5.26
N ARG A 14 -5.76 13.46 -6.45
CA ARG A 14 -4.98 13.31 -7.69
C ARG A 14 -4.59 14.68 -8.25
N SER A 15 -3.30 14.99 -8.19
CA SER A 15 -2.73 15.99 -9.09
C SER A 15 -2.91 15.54 -10.55
N SER A 16 -3.12 16.49 -11.48
CA SER A 16 -3.15 16.21 -12.92
C SER A 16 -1.86 15.55 -13.44
N ASP A 17 -0.79 15.65 -12.66
CA ASP A 17 0.57 15.30 -13.08
C ASP A 17 0.95 13.85 -12.72
N LEU A 18 0.06 13.07 -12.09
CA LEU A 18 0.34 11.67 -11.72
C LEU A 18 0.57 10.78 -12.95
N GLY A 19 -0.13 11.05 -14.06
CA GLY A 19 -0.12 10.21 -15.25
C GLY A 19 -0.93 8.92 -15.10
N ALA A 20 -0.85 8.03 -16.09
CA ALA A 20 -1.54 6.73 -16.07
C ALA A 20 -0.81 5.72 -15.16
N PRO A 21 -1.51 4.68 -14.65
CA PRO A 21 -0.86 3.57 -13.96
C PRO A 21 0.23 2.92 -14.83
N ASP A 22 1.36 2.62 -14.21
CA ASP A 22 2.45 1.89 -14.85
C ASP A 22 2.28 0.39 -14.63
N VAL A 23 1.57 -0.24 -15.56
CA VAL A 23 1.24 -1.67 -15.52
C VAL A 23 2.48 -2.57 -15.44
N MET A 24 3.62 -2.19 -16.03
CA MET A 24 4.84 -3.01 -16.00
C MET A 24 5.53 -2.94 -14.64
N THR A 25 5.60 -1.75 -14.06
CA THR A 25 6.10 -1.56 -12.70
C THR A 25 5.21 -2.26 -11.67
N MET A 26 3.89 -2.10 -11.80
CA MET A 26 2.90 -2.82 -10.99
C MET A 26 3.10 -4.34 -11.07
N ARG A 27 3.22 -4.95 -12.26
CA ARG A 27 3.52 -6.39 -12.39
C ARG A 27 4.76 -6.80 -11.62
N SER A 28 5.82 -6.00 -11.69
CA SER A 28 7.08 -6.27 -10.98
C SER A 28 6.93 -6.22 -9.45
N ILE A 29 6.10 -5.30 -8.95
CA ILE A 29 5.75 -5.21 -7.52
C ILE A 29 4.94 -6.43 -7.08
N ARG A 30 3.90 -6.81 -7.84
CA ARG A 30 3.10 -8.01 -7.56
C ARG A 30 3.96 -9.27 -7.49
N ASP A 31 4.82 -9.46 -8.47
CA ASP A 31 5.69 -10.64 -8.54
C ASP A 31 6.73 -10.65 -7.40
N LEU A 32 7.07 -9.48 -6.84
CA LEU A 32 7.86 -9.38 -5.62
C LEU A 32 7.08 -9.88 -4.40
N PHE A 33 5.85 -9.41 -4.20
CA PHE A 33 4.99 -9.88 -3.10
C PHE A 33 4.80 -11.40 -3.16
N VAL A 34 4.40 -11.93 -4.30
CA VAL A 34 4.20 -13.39 -4.49
C VAL A 34 5.46 -14.20 -4.19
N ARG A 35 6.64 -13.67 -4.54
CA ARG A 35 7.91 -14.37 -4.33
C ARG A 35 8.36 -14.33 -2.86
N GLU A 36 8.20 -13.19 -2.21
CA GLU A 36 8.81 -12.91 -0.90
C GLU A 36 7.86 -13.26 0.27
N GLU A 37 6.56 -13.43 0.01
CA GLU A 37 5.55 -13.61 1.05
C GLU A 37 4.75 -14.92 0.91
N PRO A 38 5.04 -15.93 1.75
CA PRO A 38 4.34 -17.21 1.74
C PRO A 38 2.83 -17.16 2.03
N LEU A 39 2.34 -16.11 2.71
CA LEU A 39 0.91 -15.96 3.04
C LEU A 39 0.10 -15.39 1.88
N VAL A 40 0.72 -14.97 0.77
CA VAL A 40 -0.03 -14.53 -0.41
C VAL A 40 -0.86 -15.69 -0.96
N GLU A 41 -2.18 -15.55 -0.93
CA GLU A 41 -3.14 -16.51 -1.47
C GLU A 41 -3.42 -16.24 -2.94
N THR A 42 -3.72 -14.98 -3.28
CA THR A 42 -4.06 -14.56 -4.64
C THR A 42 -3.44 -13.21 -4.97
N SER A 43 -3.13 -12.99 -6.24
CA SER A 43 -2.68 -11.69 -6.72
C SER A 43 -3.20 -11.43 -8.14
N GLN A 44 -3.93 -10.34 -8.32
CA GLN A 44 -4.57 -10.03 -9.60
C GLN A 44 -4.70 -8.54 -9.82
N PHE A 45 -4.77 -8.15 -11.09
CA PHE A 45 -5.23 -6.82 -11.44
C PHE A 45 -6.74 -6.73 -11.25
N ASP A 46 -7.22 -5.53 -10.93
CA ASP A 46 -8.64 -5.20 -10.85
C ASP A 46 -9.38 -5.39 -12.18
N SER A 47 -8.70 -5.16 -13.31
CA SER A 47 -9.24 -5.31 -14.66
C SER A 47 -8.21 -5.87 -15.62
N VAL A 48 -8.66 -6.73 -16.55
CA VAL A 48 -7.82 -7.26 -17.64
C VAL A 48 -7.68 -6.25 -18.78
N LEU A 49 -8.74 -5.48 -19.05
CA LEU A 49 -8.81 -4.56 -20.19
C LEU A 49 -8.22 -3.18 -19.88
N ASP A 50 -8.39 -2.73 -18.65
CA ASP A 50 -7.94 -1.42 -18.19
C ASP A 50 -7.42 -1.52 -16.75
N PRO A 51 -6.23 -2.10 -16.54
CA PRO A 51 -5.69 -2.35 -15.20
C PRO A 51 -5.31 -1.04 -14.50
N GLN A 52 -5.91 -0.77 -13.34
CA GLN A 52 -5.63 0.42 -12.54
C GLN A 52 -4.95 0.09 -11.21
N GLU A 53 -5.14 -1.13 -10.71
CA GLU A 53 -4.69 -1.52 -9.38
C GLU A 53 -4.39 -3.03 -9.32
N ILE A 54 -3.45 -3.40 -8.47
CA ILE A 54 -3.23 -4.80 -8.07
C ILE A 54 -3.86 -5.02 -6.71
N ARG A 55 -4.55 -6.14 -6.56
CA ARG A 55 -5.01 -6.66 -5.29
C ARG A 55 -4.21 -7.90 -4.93
N VAL A 56 -3.51 -7.86 -3.81
CA VAL A 56 -2.78 -8.99 -3.23
C VAL A 56 -3.50 -9.42 -1.96
N SER A 57 -4.12 -10.61 -1.97
CA SER A 57 -4.80 -11.16 -0.80
C SER A 57 -3.91 -12.17 -0.09
N PHE A 58 -4.00 -12.18 1.23
CA PHE A 58 -3.21 -13.00 2.12
C PHE A 58 -4.14 -13.94 2.90
N THR A 59 -3.66 -15.14 3.23
CA THR A 59 -4.41 -16.14 4.02
C THR A 59 -4.53 -15.80 5.51
N ASP A 60 -3.96 -14.68 5.94
CA ASP A 60 -3.92 -14.25 7.34
C ASP A 60 -3.71 -12.72 7.42
N GLY A 61 -4.05 -12.12 8.55
CA GLY A 61 -3.92 -10.68 8.81
C GLY A 61 -3.14 -10.36 10.09
N ILE A 62 -3.01 -9.09 10.44
CA ILE A 62 -2.34 -8.70 11.69
C ILE A 62 -3.32 -8.87 12.85
N GLY A 63 -2.87 -9.45 13.96
CA GLY A 63 -3.70 -9.74 15.13
C GLY A 63 -4.77 -10.79 14.86
N ASP A 64 -6.01 -10.50 15.22
CA ASP A 64 -7.13 -11.45 15.13
C ASP A 64 -7.75 -11.55 13.72
N ALA A 65 -7.21 -10.83 12.72
CA ALA A 65 -7.78 -10.81 11.37
C ALA A 65 -7.45 -12.11 10.61
N GLU A 66 -8.47 -12.85 10.15
CA GLU A 66 -8.28 -14.13 9.44
C GLU A 66 -7.88 -13.98 7.97
N TRP A 67 -7.90 -12.76 7.43
CA TRP A 67 -7.37 -12.44 6.11
C TRP A 67 -7.01 -10.96 6.04
N CYS A 68 -6.09 -10.62 5.13
CA CYS A 68 -5.88 -9.23 4.74
C CYS A 68 -5.63 -9.09 3.24
N ARG A 69 -5.66 -7.85 2.76
CA ARG A 69 -5.39 -7.49 1.38
C ARG A 69 -4.57 -6.22 1.31
N VAL A 70 -3.65 -6.15 0.35
CA VAL A 70 -2.95 -4.93 -0.02
C VAL A 70 -3.32 -4.55 -1.45
N ASP A 71 -3.93 -3.38 -1.59
CA ASP A 71 -4.28 -2.73 -2.85
C ASP A 71 -3.16 -1.78 -3.26
N ILE A 72 -2.61 -1.98 -4.45
CA ILE A 72 -1.37 -1.32 -4.91
C ILE A 72 -1.60 -0.63 -6.24
N THR A 73 -1.27 0.66 -6.29
CA THR A 73 -1.20 1.43 -7.53
C THR A 73 0.15 2.13 -7.62
N TRP A 74 0.77 2.05 -8.80
CA TRP A 74 1.99 2.80 -9.13
C TRP A 74 1.76 3.59 -10.42
N TYR A 75 2.10 4.87 -10.42
CA TYR A 75 1.90 5.76 -11.56
C TYR A 75 3.21 6.06 -12.30
N LYS A 76 3.11 6.44 -13.58
CA LYS A 76 4.28 6.81 -14.40
C LYS A 76 5.10 7.99 -13.85
N SER A 77 4.49 8.84 -13.03
CA SER A 77 5.17 9.93 -12.33
C SER A 77 6.11 9.46 -11.21
N GLY A 78 6.00 8.20 -10.76
CA GLY A 78 6.64 7.70 -9.55
C GLY A 78 5.76 7.80 -8.29
N ALA A 79 4.60 8.43 -8.39
CA ALA A 79 3.60 8.41 -7.32
C ALA A 79 3.06 6.99 -7.10
N TYR A 80 2.67 6.68 -5.86
CA TYR A 80 2.15 5.36 -5.51
C TYR A 80 1.17 5.39 -4.34
N ARG A 81 0.43 4.30 -4.20
CA ARG A 81 -0.39 3.95 -3.04
C ARG A 81 -0.21 2.47 -2.72
N PHE A 82 0.01 2.16 -1.45
CA PHE A 82 -0.12 0.82 -0.87
C PHE A 82 -1.16 0.90 0.24
N HIS A 83 -2.33 0.30 0.03
CA HIS A 83 -3.46 0.36 0.95
C HIS A 83 -3.75 -1.03 1.51
N TYR A 84 -3.54 -1.19 2.80
CA TYR A 84 -3.93 -2.39 3.53
C TYR A 84 -5.36 -2.30 4.00
N VAL A 85 -6.09 -3.41 3.90
CA VAL A 85 -7.38 -3.63 4.53
C VAL A 85 -7.43 -5.07 5.08
N ASP A 86 -8.18 -5.31 6.16
CA ASP A 86 -8.35 -6.66 6.71
C ASP A 86 -9.79 -7.03 7.07
N GLU A 87 -9.97 -8.26 7.56
CA GLU A 87 -11.24 -8.84 8.00
C GLU A 87 -11.94 -8.04 9.11
N ARG A 88 -11.18 -7.25 9.86
CA ARG A 88 -11.62 -6.48 11.02
C ARG A 88 -11.91 -5.02 10.66
N ASP A 89 -11.96 -4.70 9.36
CA ASP A 89 -12.08 -3.35 8.82
C ASP A 89 -10.93 -2.42 9.24
N VAL A 90 -9.73 -2.95 9.56
CA VAL A 90 -8.53 -2.15 9.81
C VAL A 90 -7.88 -1.77 8.49
N ASN A 91 -7.51 -0.51 8.35
CA ASN A 91 -6.92 0.06 7.15
C ASN A 91 -5.71 0.94 7.50
N TRP A 92 -4.64 0.87 6.70
CA TRP A 92 -3.51 1.79 6.75
C TRP A 92 -2.92 1.97 5.36
N ARG A 93 -2.18 3.07 5.13
CA ARG A 93 -1.65 3.39 3.79
C ARG A 93 -0.24 3.93 3.80
N PHE A 94 0.57 3.53 2.83
CA PHE A 94 1.77 4.25 2.41
C PHE A 94 1.53 4.89 1.04
N ASP A 95 1.54 6.21 1.02
CA ASP A 95 1.23 7.02 -0.16
C ASP A 95 2.43 7.90 -0.52
N ASN A 96 2.65 8.10 -1.82
CA ASN A 96 3.58 9.08 -2.35
C ASN A 96 2.89 9.85 -3.46
N HIS A 97 2.55 11.11 -3.18
CA HIS A 97 2.10 12.05 -4.19
C HIS A 97 2.19 13.49 -3.69
N PRO A 98 2.32 14.47 -4.60
CA PRO A 98 2.21 15.88 -4.22
C PRO A 98 0.81 16.18 -3.69
N ASN A 99 0.72 16.81 -2.52
CA ASN A 99 -0.50 17.42 -2.00
C ASN A 99 -0.14 18.63 -1.09
N PRO A 100 -1.08 19.55 -0.80
CA PRO A 100 -0.77 20.76 -0.04
C PRO A 100 -0.77 20.59 1.49
N HIS A 101 -1.13 19.42 2.02
CA HIS A 101 -1.45 19.25 3.45
C HIS A 101 -0.63 18.17 4.15
N SER A 102 0.06 17.30 3.41
CA SER A 102 0.85 16.18 3.91
C SER A 102 2.25 16.19 3.31
N PRO A 103 3.22 15.49 3.92
CA PRO A 103 4.49 15.22 3.26
C PRO A 103 4.28 14.46 1.94
N THR A 104 5.17 14.66 0.97
CA THR A 104 5.07 13.98 -0.34
C THR A 104 4.96 12.46 -0.18
N CYS A 105 5.89 11.85 0.58
CA CYS A 105 5.79 10.45 1.00
C CYS A 105 5.23 10.41 2.42
N HIS A 106 4.05 9.83 2.60
CA HIS A 106 3.33 9.84 3.86
C HIS A 106 2.69 8.50 4.22
N PHE A 107 2.35 8.36 5.49
CA PHE A 107 1.74 7.19 6.09
C PHE A 107 0.41 7.57 6.74
N HIS A 108 -0.66 6.85 6.43
CA HIS A 108 -1.93 6.95 7.13
C HIS A 108 -2.04 5.80 8.14
N ARG A 109 -2.14 6.15 9.42
CA ARG A 109 -2.18 5.18 10.51
C ARG A 109 -3.48 4.35 10.52
N PRO A 110 -3.43 3.11 11.03
CA PRO A 110 -4.64 2.37 11.39
C PRO A 110 -5.41 3.04 12.55
N PRO A 111 -6.70 2.70 12.74
CA PRO A 111 -7.46 1.71 11.97
C PRO A 111 -8.19 2.26 10.73
N ASP A 112 -8.33 3.58 10.61
CA ASP A 112 -9.21 4.16 9.59
C ASP A 112 -8.47 4.83 8.42
N ALA A 113 -7.13 4.87 8.48
CA ALA A 113 -6.29 5.60 7.53
C ALA A 113 -6.78 7.02 7.17
N PRO A 114 -7.14 7.89 8.15
CA PRO A 114 -7.82 9.14 7.84
C PRO A 114 -6.90 10.09 7.05
N PRO A 115 -7.42 10.78 6.01
CA PRO A 115 -6.63 11.64 5.13
C PRO A 115 -5.93 12.78 5.88
N GLU A 116 -6.60 13.34 6.90
CA GLU A 116 -6.14 14.55 7.62
C GLU A 116 -5.02 14.31 8.64
N THR A 117 -4.64 13.06 8.87
CA THR A 117 -3.66 12.67 9.91
C THR A 117 -2.43 12.00 9.33
N ALA A 118 -2.18 12.23 8.04
CA ALA A 118 -1.02 11.69 7.35
C ALA A 118 0.29 12.10 8.05
N GLU A 119 1.16 11.13 8.25
CA GLU A 119 2.47 11.33 8.87
C GLU A 119 3.58 11.16 7.85
N GLN A 120 4.78 11.64 8.17
CA GLN A 120 5.94 11.35 7.33
C GLN A 120 6.16 9.83 7.24
N SER A 121 6.28 9.31 6.01
CA SER A 121 6.66 7.90 5.80
C SER A 121 8.10 7.68 6.25
N CYS A 122 8.36 6.54 6.89
CA CYS A 122 9.69 6.06 7.24
C CYS A 122 10.47 5.46 6.04
N ILE A 123 9.80 5.26 4.89
CA ILE A 123 10.39 4.79 3.64
C ILE A 123 10.93 6.00 2.88
N GLU A 124 12.25 6.10 2.72
CA GLU A 124 12.91 7.23 2.04
C GLU A 124 13.30 6.92 0.59
N VAL A 125 13.34 5.64 0.23
CA VAL A 125 13.63 5.18 -1.14
C VAL A 125 12.44 5.43 -2.07
N ASP A 126 12.72 5.62 -3.35
CA ASP A 126 11.72 5.85 -4.41
C ASP A 126 11.76 4.79 -5.53
N GLU A 127 12.74 3.86 -5.50
CA GLU A 127 12.79 2.75 -6.45
C GLU A 127 11.62 1.76 -6.19
N PRO A 128 10.77 1.45 -7.19
CA PRO A 128 9.55 0.67 -6.97
C PRO A 128 9.74 -0.66 -6.24
N ARG A 129 10.83 -1.38 -6.52
CA ARG A 129 11.13 -2.67 -5.90
C ARG A 129 11.58 -2.53 -4.45
N LEU A 130 12.28 -1.44 -4.11
CA LEU A 130 12.71 -1.17 -2.73
C LEU A 130 11.52 -0.68 -1.90
N VAL A 131 10.68 0.21 -2.46
CA VAL A 131 9.43 0.63 -1.79
C VAL A 131 8.54 -0.57 -1.49
N ALA A 132 8.30 -1.43 -2.48
CA ALA A 132 7.48 -2.63 -2.30
C ALA A 132 8.05 -3.58 -1.22
N ARG A 133 9.37 -3.76 -1.20
CA ARG A 133 10.03 -4.59 -0.18
C ARG A 133 9.95 -3.97 1.20
N ALA A 134 10.14 -2.67 1.30
CA ALA A 134 10.02 -1.92 2.55
C ALA A 134 8.61 -2.08 3.13
N VAL A 135 7.55 -1.83 2.33
CA VAL A 135 6.16 -2.03 2.76
C VAL A 135 5.93 -3.47 3.23
N LEU A 136 6.35 -4.47 2.45
CA LEU A 136 6.16 -5.87 2.80
C LEU A 136 6.88 -6.26 4.10
N LYS A 137 8.11 -5.76 4.33
CA LYS A 137 8.86 -6.00 5.57
C LYS A 137 8.24 -5.32 6.78
N LEU A 138 7.71 -4.11 6.61
CA LEU A 138 7.00 -3.40 7.67
C LEU A 138 5.73 -4.15 8.06
N TRP A 139 4.95 -4.61 7.07
CA TRP A 139 3.79 -5.48 7.31
C TRP A 139 4.20 -6.77 8.01
N ARG A 140 5.23 -7.48 7.53
CA ARG A 140 5.69 -8.73 8.13
C ARG A 140 6.13 -8.54 9.59
N ARG A 141 6.85 -7.45 9.88
CA ARG A 141 7.26 -7.10 11.24
C ARG A 141 6.05 -6.84 12.14
N ALA A 142 5.06 -6.09 11.66
CA ALA A 142 3.81 -5.82 12.39
C ALA A 142 3.00 -7.11 12.63
N TYR A 143 2.93 -7.99 11.63
CA TYR A 143 2.31 -9.31 11.72
C TYR A 143 3.00 -10.21 12.76
N GLU A 144 4.33 -10.32 12.73
CA GLU A 144 5.09 -11.17 13.67
C GLU A 144 5.03 -10.68 15.12
N MET A 145 4.92 -9.36 15.31
CA MET A 145 4.89 -8.72 16.62
C MET A 145 3.49 -8.51 17.16
N ASP A 146 2.46 -8.77 16.35
CA ASP A 146 1.06 -8.45 16.65
C ASP A 146 0.90 -6.98 17.09
N ASP A 147 1.50 -6.06 16.31
CA ASP A 147 1.59 -4.65 16.68
C ASP A 147 1.48 -3.76 15.44
N LEU A 148 0.39 -3.01 15.34
CA LEU A 148 0.14 -2.06 14.27
C LEU A 148 0.89 -0.74 14.46
N ASP A 149 1.27 -0.36 15.68
CA ASP A 149 1.91 0.92 15.99
C ASP A 149 3.36 0.98 15.45
N ILE A 150 3.95 -0.18 15.13
CA ILE A 150 5.32 -0.26 14.62
C ILE A 150 5.44 -0.12 13.09
N LEU A 151 4.32 -0.05 12.35
CA LEU A 151 4.29 -0.01 10.88
C LEU A 151 5.14 1.12 10.28
N ASN A 152 5.27 2.26 10.96
CA ASN A 152 6.01 3.43 10.46
C ASN A 152 7.21 3.84 11.34
N THR A 153 7.81 2.88 12.06
CA THR A 153 8.85 3.15 13.07
C THR A 153 10.27 2.76 12.65
N ALA A 154 10.45 2.19 11.45
CA ALA A 154 11.77 1.78 10.96
C ALA A 154 12.62 2.99 10.55
N THR A 155 13.93 2.79 10.42
CA THR A 155 14.83 3.79 9.84
C THR A 155 15.21 3.36 8.42
N ASN A 156 14.64 4.02 7.41
CA ASN A 156 14.87 3.78 5.98
C ASN A 156 14.95 2.29 5.59
N PRO A 157 13.82 1.56 5.70
CA PRO A 157 13.77 0.15 5.36
C PRO A 157 14.02 -0.07 3.84
N PRO A 158 14.69 -1.18 3.46
CA PRO A 158 15.11 -1.46 2.09
C PRO A 158 14.12 -2.29 1.26
#